data_AF-A0A381FBA4-F1
#
_entry.id   AF-A0A381FBA4-F1
#
_cell.length_a   1.000
_cell.length_b   1.000
_cell.length_c   1.000
_cell.angle_alpha   90.00
_cell.angle_beta   90.00
_cell.angle_gamma   90.00
#
_symmetry.space_group_name_H-M   'P 1'
#
loop_
_entity.id
_entity.type
_entity.pdbx_description
1 polymer ?
#
loop_
_entity_poly.entity_id
_entity_poly.type
_entity_poly.pdbx_seq_one_letter_code
_entity_poly.pdbx_strand_id
1 'polypeptide(L)'
;MPKKTNLILKVLLSVYLCFMSYYLYTHQYYNVDIEAYMGLLYKAEYPEMKIEEIHKKVFAELGEKRPGMFESDLSHEETAKGENTYYKTISENPKVFEEELQLFSVKPFYNFVNLIFFKVGFSASASTFLISILSYVLILYFVFLFLSKILRNHQLAILLTFLLSLFKPLLESSRHASPDSLSCLLLLLSFYVFVIKRNFLIATIFAMLCILTRPEYFIFYSFFYILIFIKRKELQIKNFEFGFSFVYLFLAFSVVQYFNQISWSTLFMNQFTKVQLYPISNPDSFNFQDYLNFIKSKILFEFNSSYFLLLLIFIIVIIYKKFPSIKKNSIPYLFFGFIYLSIFLRFLIFPTMVNRMMIGYYLIIILGLIYIQSSKRFI
;
A
#
# COMPACT_ATOMS: atom_id res chain seq x y z
N MET A 1 -33.46 -24.41 -1.15
CA MET A 1 -33.49 -22.96 -1.47
C MET A 1 -32.16 -22.17 -1.29
N PRO A 2 -31.21 -22.46 -0.37
CA PRO A 2 -30.06 -21.56 -0.12
C PRO A 2 -28.99 -21.52 -1.24
N LYS A 3 -28.84 -22.59 -2.05
CA LYS A 3 -27.85 -22.63 -3.14
C LYS A 3 -28.15 -21.64 -4.28
N LYS A 4 -29.43 -21.45 -4.62
CA LYS A 4 -29.86 -20.59 -5.73
C LYS A 4 -29.67 -19.10 -5.39
N THR A 5 -30.00 -18.71 -4.16
CA THR A 5 -29.76 -17.36 -3.62
C THR A 5 -28.26 -17.03 -3.57
N ASN A 6 -27.42 -17.98 -3.16
CA ASN A 6 -25.96 -17.80 -3.16
C ASN A 6 -25.37 -17.64 -4.57
N LEU A 7 -25.95 -18.27 -5.58
CA LEU A 7 -25.51 -18.11 -6.96
C LEU A 7 -25.85 -16.71 -7.49
N ILE A 8 -27.10 -16.26 -7.29
CA ILE A 8 -27.56 -14.92 -7.70
C ILE A 8 -26.68 -13.83 -7.07
N LEU A 9 -26.42 -13.97 -5.78
CA LEU A 9 -25.58 -13.04 -5.01
C LEU A 9 -24.13 -12.96 -5.54
N LYS A 10 -23.53 -14.08 -5.95
CA LYS A 10 -22.21 -14.08 -6.58
C LYS A 10 -22.22 -13.44 -7.96
N VAL A 11 -23.25 -13.70 -8.76
CA VAL A 11 -23.42 -13.07 -10.08
C VAL A 11 -23.56 -11.56 -9.95
N LEU A 12 -24.34 -11.07 -8.99
CA LEU A 12 -24.48 -9.64 -8.71
C LEU A 12 -23.14 -8.99 -8.36
N LEU A 13 -22.35 -9.63 -7.49
CA LEU A 13 -21.01 -9.15 -7.15
C LEU A 13 -20.10 -9.14 -8.39
N SER A 14 -20.10 -10.19 -9.21
CA SER A 14 -19.31 -10.23 -10.43
C SER A 14 -19.68 -9.14 -11.44
N VAL A 15 -20.97 -8.92 -11.68
CA VAL A 15 -21.46 -7.84 -12.56
C VAL A 15 -21.04 -6.48 -12.02
N TYR A 16 -21.18 -6.25 -10.72
CA TYR A 16 -20.71 -5.02 -10.09
C TYR A 16 -19.21 -4.81 -10.25
N LEU A 17 -18.40 -5.85 -10.01
CA LEU A 17 -16.95 -5.76 -10.16
C LEU A 17 -16.56 -5.45 -11.61
N CYS A 18 -17.24 -6.03 -12.61
CA CYS A 18 -17.04 -5.68 -14.01
C CYS A 18 -17.35 -4.20 -14.28
N PHE A 19 -18.47 -3.68 -13.76
CA PHE A 19 -18.83 -2.27 -13.88
C PHE A 19 -17.79 -1.36 -13.22
N MET A 20 -17.33 -1.71 -12.01
CA MET A 20 -16.31 -0.95 -11.31
C MET A 20 -14.94 -1.02 -12.00
N SER A 21 -14.55 -2.16 -12.55
CA SER A 21 -13.32 -2.26 -13.35
C SER A 21 -13.37 -1.35 -14.57
N TYR A 22 -14.51 -1.31 -15.27
CA TYR A 22 -14.71 -0.40 -16.39
C TYR A 22 -14.67 1.08 -15.95
N TYR A 23 -15.33 1.41 -14.85
CA TYR A 23 -15.27 2.75 -14.26
C TYR A 23 -13.84 3.16 -13.91
N LEU A 24 -13.08 2.31 -13.20
CA LEU A 24 -11.70 2.59 -12.81
C LEU A 24 -10.77 2.71 -14.02
N TYR A 25 -10.99 1.90 -15.05
CA TYR A 25 -10.23 1.96 -16.30
C TYR A 25 -10.46 3.28 -17.06
N THR A 26 -11.70 3.78 -17.06
CA THR A 26 -12.05 5.04 -17.76
C THR A 26 -11.75 6.29 -16.93
N HIS A 27 -11.66 6.18 -15.60
CA HIS A 27 -11.46 7.30 -14.67
C HIS A 27 -10.10 7.22 -13.97
N GLN A 28 -9.05 6.87 -14.72
CA GLN A 28 -7.67 6.83 -14.24
C GLN A 28 -7.23 8.21 -13.75
N TYR A 29 -6.50 8.24 -12.65
CA TYR A 29 -5.83 9.44 -12.17
C TYR A 29 -4.35 9.32 -12.54
N TYR A 30 -3.94 10.07 -13.56
CA TYR A 30 -2.55 10.17 -13.97
C TYR A 30 -1.78 11.01 -12.95
N ASN A 31 -1.28 10.35 -11.91
CA ASN A 31 -0.34 10.94 -10.97
C ASN A 31 1.06 10.97 -11.57
N VAL A 32 1.84 11.94 -11.14
CA VAL A 32 3.23 12.15 -11.54
C VAL A 32 4.12 10.92 -11.37
N ASP A 33 3.91 10.08 -10.33
CA ASP A 33 4.66 8.83 -10.15
C ASP A 33 4.63 7.88 -11.37
N ILE A 34 3.62 7.98 -12.24
CA ILE A 34 3.49 7.10 -13.42
C ILE A 34 4.70 7.24 -14.35
N GLU A 35 5.29 8.44 -14.46
CA GLU A 35 6.42 8.69 -15.35
C GLU A 35 7.64 7.86 -14.95
N ALA A 36 7.89 7.77 -13.63
CA ALA A 36 9.01 7.02 -13.10
C ALA A 36 8.81 5.51 -13.25
N TYR A 37 7.60 5.00 -13.00
CA TYR A 37 7.32 3.57 -13.23
C TYR A 37 7.40 3.19 -14.70
N MET A 38 6.94 4.05 -15.62
CA MET A 38 7.10 3.83 -17.07
C MET A 38 8.58 3.89 -17.48
N GLY A 39 9.36 4.83 -16.93
CA GLY A 39 10.80 4.90 -17.19
C GLY A 39 11.55 3.65 -16.74
N LEU A 40 11.28 3.17 -15.52
CA LEU A 40 11.85 1.92 -15.01
C LEU A 40 11.44 0.70 -15.85
N LEU A 41 10.20 0.70 -16.35
CA LEU A 41 9.69 -0.37 -17.21
C LEU A 41 10.45 -0.42 -18.55
N TYR A 42 10.60 0.71 -19.24
CA TYR A 42 11.37 0.78 -20.48
C TYR A 42 12.85 0.45 -20.25
N LYS A 43 13.45 0.91 -19.15
CA LYS A 43 14.84 0.57 -18.77
C LYS A 43 15.02 -0.93 -18.51
N ALA A 44 14.02 -1.59 -17.92
CA ALA A 44 14.05 -3.02 -17.67
C ALA A 44 13.85 -3.87 -18.93
N GLU A 45 12.97 -3.45 -19.84
CA GLU A 45 12.73 -4.17 -21.11
C GLU A 45 13.84 -3.92 -22.14
N TYR A 46 14.38 -2.71 -22.19
CA TYR A 46 15.40 -2.29 -23.15
C TYR A 46 16.64 -1.71 -22.43
N PRO A 47 17.50 -2.56 -21.83
CA PRO A 47 18.65 -2.11 -21.04
C PRO A 47 19.66 -1.25 -21.81
N GLU A 48 19.77 -1.46 -23.13
CA GLU A 48 20.70 -0.74 -24.01
C GLU A 48 20.15 0.63 -24.47
N MET A 49 18.88 0.93 -24.17
CA MET A 49 18.24 2.18 -24.58
C MET A 49 18.76 3.34 -23.75
N LYS A 50 19.17 4.42 -24.43
CA LYS A 50 19.64 5.63 -23.75
C LYS A 50 18.51 6.31 -22.98
N ILE A 51 18.85 6.97 -21.88
CA ILE A 51 17.87 7.61 -21.00
C ILE A 51 17.08 8.70 -21.73
N GLU A 52 17.68 9.41 -22.70
CA GLU A 52 17.00 10.42 -23.50
C GLU A 52 15.92 9.82 -24.41
N GLU A 53 16.09 8.60 -24.88
CA GLU A 53 15.09 7.90 -25.68
C GLU A 53 13.94 7.38 -24.81
N ILE A 54 14.25 6.85 -23.63
CA ILE A 54 13.26 6.44 -22.63
C ILE A 54 12.41 7.64 -22.21
N HIS A 55 13.06 8.75 -21.86
CA HIS A 55 12.43 10.00 -21.48
C HIS A 55 11.43 10.47 -22.56
N LYS A 56 11.88 10.55 -23.82
CA LYS A 56 11.00 10.92 -24.95
C LYS A 56 9.78 10.00 -25.08
N LYS A 57 9.95 8.69 -24.95
CA LYS A 57 8.84 7.73 -25.04
C LYS A 57 7.82 7.91 -23.91
N VAL A 58 8.29 8.08 -22.68
CA VAL A 58 7.43 8.28 -21.51
C VAL A 58 6.61 9.56 -21.66
N PHE A 59 7.25 10.69 -21.94
CA PHE A 59 6.57 11.97 -22.03
C PHE A 59 5.71 12.11 -23.29
N ALA A 60 6.05 11.44 -24.40
CA ALA A 60 5.17 11.36 -25.57
C ALA A 60 3.87 10.61 -25.24
N GLU A 61 3.95 9.42 -24.63
CA GLU A 61 2.77 8.64 -24.26
C GLU A 61 1.89 9.38 -23.23
N LEU A 62 2.50 10.03 -22.24
CA LEU A 62 1.75 10.80 -21.24
C LEU A 62 1.14 12.08 -21.82
N GLY A 63 1.85 12.76 -22.72
CA GLY A 63 1.34 13.96 -23.41
C GLY A 63 0.12 13.66 -24.28
N GLU A 64 0.09 12.50 -24.95
CA GLU A 64 -1.08 12.06 -25.72
C GLU A 64 -2.29 11.76 -24.83
N LYS A 65 -2.07 11.13 -23.67
CA LYS A 65 -3.16 10.69 -22.78
C LYS A 65 -3.68 11.78 -21.85
N ARG A 66 -2.82 12.71 -21.43
CA ARG A 66 -3.17 13.84 -20.58
C ARG A 66 -2.33 15.09 -20.91
N PRO A 67 -2.74 15.87 -21.92
CA PRO A 67 -2.12 17.15 -22.23
C PRO A 67 -2.09 18.09 -21.00
N GLY A 68 -1.00 18.83 -20.83
CA GLY A 68 -0.83 19.82 -19.76
C GLY A 68 -0.52 19.25 -18.37
N MET A 69 -0.33 17.92 -18.23
CA MET A 69 -0.07 17.27 -16.93
C MET A 69 1.18 17.81 -16.19
N PHE A 70 2.19 18.26 -16.92
CA PHE A 70 3.49 18.68 -16.38
C PHE A 70 3.70 20.20 -16.43
N GLU A 71 2.65 20.96 -16.75
CA GLU A 71 2.71 22.41 -16.67
C GLU A 71 2.87 22.88 -15.22
N SER A 72 3.59 23.98 -15.04
CA SER A 72 3.81 24.53 -13.71
C SER A 72 2.49 25.03 -13.11
N ASP A 73 2.09 24.47 -11.98
CA ASP A 73 0.87 24.85 -11.29
C ASP A 73 1.16 25.85 -10.17
N LEU A 74 0.94 27.14 -10.45
CA LEU A 74 1.10 28.23 -9.48
C LEU A 74 -0.19 28.51 -8.68
N SER A 75 -1.25 27.71 -8.85
CA SER A 75 -2.56 27.96 -8.22
C SER A 75 -2.62 27.60 -6.74
N HIS A 76 -1.60 26.91 -6.22
CA HIS A 76 -1.52 26.45 -4.84
C HIS A 76 -0.18 26.82 -4.20
N GLU A 77 -0.21 26.98 -2.87
CA GLU A 77 1.00 27.18 -2.07
C GLU A 77 1.86 25.91 -2.09
N GLU A 78 3.16 26.09 -2.33
CA GLU A 78 4.12 25.00 -2.34
C GLU A 78 4.14 24.29 -0.98
N THR A 79 3.95 22.97 -0.98
CA THR A 79 4.07 22.18 0.25
C THR A 79 5.54 21.84 0.54
N ALA A 80 6.32 21.63 -0.52
CA ALA A 80 7.77 21.60 -0.49
C ALA A 80 8.33 22.67 -1.45
N LYS A 81 9.40 23.35 -1.03
CA LYS A 81 9.98 24.44 -1.82
C LYS A 81 10.44 23.93 -3.21
N GLY A 82 9.94 24.56 -4.27
CA GLY A 82 10.24 24.23 -5.67
C GLY A 82 9.31 23.18 -6.31
N GLU A 83 8.28 22.72 -5.60
CA GLU A 83 7.32 21.71 -6.08
C GLU A 83 6.62 22.14 -7.39
N ASN A 84 6.27 23.42 -7.51
CA ASN A 84 5.49 23.94 -8.64
C ASN A 84 6.23 23.86 -9.99
N THR A 85 7.56 23.80 -9.98
CA THR A 85 8.39 23.70 -11.20
C THR A 85 9.08 22.34 -11.35
N TYR A 86 8.96 21.46 -10.35
CA TYR A 86 9.67 20.20 -10.28
C TYR A 86 9.34 19.27 -11.45
N TYR A 87 8.06 18.94 -11.62
CA TYR A 87 7.62 17.99 -12.66
C TYR A 87 7.80 18.53 -14.07
N LYS A 88 7.68 19.86 -14.25
CA LYS A 88 8.05 20.52 -15.50
C LYS A 88 9.53 20.28 -15.82
N THR A 89 10.41 20.47 -14.84
CA THR A 89 11.86 20.27 -15.00
C THR A 89 12.18 18.81 -15.33
N ILE A 90 11.52 17.84 -14.70
CA ILE A 90 11.66 16.41 -15.03
C ILE A 90 11.23 16.15 -16.49
N SER A 91 10.10 16.72 -16.92
CA SER A 91 9.59 16.54 -18.28
C SER A 91 10.48 17.15 -19.36
N GLU A 92 11.33 18.13 -19.02
CA GLU A 92 12.23 18.81 -19.95
C GLU A 92 13.68 18.28 -19.90
N ASN A 93 14.11 17.70 -18.78
CA ASN A 93 15.50 17.31 -18.55
C ASN A 93 15.67 15.79 -18.27
N PRO A 94 16.19 15.01 -19.25
CA PRO A 94 16.42 13.57 -19.09
C PRO A 94 17.34 13.17 -17.93
N LYS A 95 18.28 14.02 -17.52
CA LYS A 95 19.22 13.72 -16.43
C LYS A 95 18.55 13.79 -15.06
N VAL A 96 17.69 14.79 -14.86
CA VAL A 96 16.89 14.92 -13.63
C VAL A 96 15.93 13.72 -13.55
N PHE A 97 15.31 13.37 -14.67
CA PHE A 97 14.47 12.18 -14.77
C PHE A 97 15.23 10.89 -14.41
N GLU A 98 16.48 10.73 -14.83
CA GLU A 98 17.28 9.54 -14.50
C GLU A 98 17.43 9.32 -12.99
N GLU A 99 17.73 10.39 -12.25
CA GLU A 99 17.87 10.32 -10.80
C GLU A 99 16.52 10.12 -10.10
N GLU A 100 15.44 10.69 -10.64
CA GLU A 100 14.06 10.46 -10.16
C GLU A 100 13.69 8.97 -10.22
N LEU A 101 14.09 8.24 -11.27
CA LEU A 101 13.80 6.80 -11.40
C LEU A 101 14.29 5.99 -10.18
N GLN A 102 15.36 6.42 -9.53
CA GLN A 102 15.94 5.72 -8.38
C GLN A 102 15.06 5.81 -7.13
N LEU A 103 14.21 6.84 -6.99
CA LEU A 103 13.21 6.92 -5.92
C LEU A 103 12.14 5.81 -6.05
N PHE A 104 11.97 5.27 -7.25
CA PHE A 104 10.95 4.28 -7.57
C PHE A 104 11.50 2.86 -7.78
N SER A 105 12.83 2.69 -7.84
CA SER A 105 13.49 1.39 -8.02
C SER A 105 13.36 0.47 -6.80
N VAL A 106 13.17 1.05 -5.60
CA VAL A 106 13.06 0.37 -4.30
C VAL A 106 11.78 -0.48 -4.10
N LYS A 107 10.96 -0.65 -5.15
CA LYS A 107 9.71 -1.44 -5.14
C LYS A 107 9.81 -2.61 -6.14
N PRO A 108 10.77 -3.53 -5.96
CA PRO A 108 11.14 -4.52 -6.98
C PRO A 108 9.97 -5.40 -7.41
N PHE A 109 9.09 -5.81 -6.49
CA PHE A 109 7.97 -6.67 -6.87
C PHE A 109 6.91 -5.92 -7.68
N TYR A 110 6.62 -4.65 -7.35
CA TYR A 110 5.71 -3.83 -8.14
C TYR A 110 6.24 -3.63 -9.58
N ASN A 111 7.52 -3.30 -9.70
CA ASN A 111 8.18 -3.11 -10.99
C ASN A 111 8.22 -4.42 -11.81
N PHE A 112 8.43 -5.56 -11.15
CA PHE A 112 8.35 -6.87 -11.80
C PHE A 112 6.95 -7.17 -12.35
N VAL A 113 5.89 -6.87 -11.58
CA VAL A 113 4.52 -7.08 -12.05
C VAL A 113 4.19 -6.14 -13.22
N ASN A 114 4.67 -4.88 -13.20
CA ASN A 114 4.55 -3.98 -14.35
C ASN A 114 5.19 -4.57 -15.62
N LEU A 115 6.39 -5.14 -15.48
CA LEU A 115 7.10 -5.79 -16.59
C LEU A 115 6.31 -6.96 -17.18
N ILE A 116 5.65 -7.77 -16.34
CA ILE A 116 4.80 -8.86 -16.83
C ILE A 116 3.66 -8.32 -17.71
N PHE A 117 2.92 -7.30 -17.26
CA PHE A 117 1.83 -6.72 -18.06
C PHE A 117 2.36 -6.12 -19.38
N PHE A 118 3.49 -5.44 -19.33
CA PHE A 118 4.10 -4.87 -20.52
C PHE A 118 4.49 -5.95 -21.54
N LYS A 119 5.11 -7.05 -21.09
CA LYS A 119 5.47 -8.19 -21.94
C LYS A 119 4.27 -8.92 -22.54
N VAL A 120 3.10 -8.84 -21.91
CA VAL A 120 1.84 -9.36 -22.45
C VAL A 120 1.29 -8.47 -23.59
N GLY A 121 1.86 -7.27 -23.78
CA GLY A 121 1.53 -6.36 -24.89
C GLY A 121 0.75 -5.12 -24.50
N PHE A 122 0.60 -4.83 -23.20
CA PHE A 122 -0.03 -3.59 -22.74
C PHE A 122 0.95 -2.41 -22.85
N SER A 123 0.43 -1.20 -23.13
CA SER A 123 1.24 0.04 -23.06
C SER A 123 1.83 0.25 -21.66
N ALA A 124 2.87 1.07 -21.54
CA ALA A 124 3.56 1.28 -20.27
C ALA A 124 2.62 1.85 -19.18
N SER A 125 1.84 2.87 -19.51
CA SER A 125 0.85 3.43 -18.58
C SER A 125 -0.33 2.48 -18.29
N ALA A 126 -0.77 1.69 -19.27
CA ALA A 126 -1.83 0.69 -19.02
C ALA A 126 -1.35 -0.40 -18.05
N SER A 127 -0.09 -0.82 -18.18
CA SER A 127 0.52 -1.84 -17.30
C SER A 127 0.45 -1.42 -15.83
N THR A 128 0.74 -0.14 -15.53
CA THR A 128 0.68 0.38 -14.16
C THR A 128 -0.74 0.46 -13.60
N PHE A 129 -1.72 0.91 -14.39
CA PHE A 129 -3.11 1.02 -13.93
C PHE A 129 -3.80 -0.34 -13.78
N LEU A 130 -3.49 -1.31 -14.66
CA LEU A 130 -4.08 -2.64 -14.60
C LEU A 130 -3.76 -3.35 -13.27
N ILE A 131 -2.57 -3.13 -12.70
CA ILE A 131 -2.23 -3.67 -11.38
C ILE A 131 -3.18 -3.15 -10.32
N SER A 132 -3.44 -1.84 -10.28
CA SER A 132 -4.33 -1.21 -9.31
C SER A 132 -5.77 -1.72 -9.46
N ILE A 133 -6.27 -1.82 -10.69
CA ILE A 133 -7.63 -2.29 -11.00
C ILE A 133 -7.81 -3.77 -10.66
N LEU A 134 -6.86 -4.63 -11.04
CA LEU A 134 -6.92 -6.06 -10.72
C LEU A 134 -6.79 -6.30 -9.22
N SER A 135 -5.92 -5.54 -8.55
CA SER A 135 -5.79 -5.60 -7.09
C SER A 135 -7.09 -5.22 -6.40
N TYR A 136 -7.80 -4.18 -6.86
CA TYR A 136 -9.12 -3.81 -6.36
C TYR A 136 -10.13 -4.95 -6.43
N VAL A 137 -10.25 -5.58 -7.62
CA VAL A 137 -11.17 -6.71 -7.84
C VAL A 137 -10.83 -7.87 -6.91
N LEU A 138 -9.54 -8.21 -6.82
CA LEU A 138 -9.07 -9.30 -5.97
C LEU A 138 -9.26 -9.00 -4.48
N ILE A 139 -9.04 -7.77 -4.02
CA ILE A 139 -9.31 -7.34 -2.65
C ILE A 139 -10.79 -7.53 -2.33
N LEU A 140 -11.70 -7.07 -3.18
CA LEU A 140 -13.13 -7.18 -2.92
C LEU A 140 -13.66 -8.60 -2.95
N TYR A 141 -13.18 -9.40 -3.92
CA TYR A 141 -13.48 -10.82 -3.95
C TYR A 141 -12.99 -11.51 -2.69
N PHE A 142 -11.76 -11.20 -2.26
CA PHE A 142 -11.15 -11.71 -1.04
C PHE A 142 -11.95 -11.31 0.21
N VAL A 143 -12.30 -10.03 0.35
CA VAL A 143 -13.11 -9.48 1.45
C VAL A 143 -14.46 -10.19 1.52
N PHE A 144 -15.13 -10.39 0.39
CA PHE A 144 -16.39 -11.13 0.33
C PHE A 144 -16.25 -12.57 0.82
N LEU A 145 -15.20 -13.29 0.40
CA LEU A 145 -14.93 -14.65 0.85
C LEU A 145 -14.65 -14.71 2.36
N PHE A 146 -13.85 -13.77 2.88
CA PHE A 146 -13.54 -13.65 4.30
C PHE A 146 -14.81 -13.39 5.13
N LEU A 147 -15.57 -12.36 4.76
CA LEU A 147 -16.81 -11.98 5.45
C LEU A 147 -17.86 -13.08 5.39
N SER A 148 -18.02 -13.75 4.24
CA SER A 148 -18.94 -14.89 4.09
C SER A 148 -18.60 -16.02 5.05
N LYS A 149 -17.31 -16.33 5.23
CA LYS A 149 -16.86 -17.39 6.13
C LYS A 149 -17.10 -17.04 7.60
N ILE A 150 -16.88 -15.79 7.97
CA ILE A 150 -16.91 -15.33 9.37
C ILE A 150 -18.34 -15.02 9.84
N LEU A 151 -19.11 -14.28 9.05
CA LEU A 151 -20.46 -13.86 9.41
C LEU A 151 -21.49 -14.98 9.27
N ARG A 152 -21.21 -16.00 8.43
CA ARG A 152 -22.17 -17.05 8.03
C ARG A 152 -23.48 -16.50 7.46
N ASN A 153 -23.46 -15.26 6.98
CA ASN A 153 -24.58 -14.57 6.34
C ASN A 153 -24.07 -13.91 5.05
N HIS A 154 -24.41 -14.50 3.90
CA HIS A 154 -23.93 -14.04 2.59
C HIS A 154 -24.50 -12.69 2.17
N GLN A 155 -25.73 -12.36 2.57
CA GLN A 155 -26.36 -11.08 2.24
C GLN A 155 -25.61 -9.94 2.94
N LEU A 156 -25.35 -10.10 4.24
CA LEU A 156 -24.58 -9.13 5.02
C LEU A 156 -23.13 -9.03 4.51
N ALA A 157 -22.49 -10.15 4.19
CA ALA A 157 -21.14 -10.16 3.63
C ALA A 157 -21.06 -9.37 2.32
N ILE A 158 -22.07 -9.51 1.45
CA ILE A 158 -22.15 -8.76 0.19
C ILE A 158 -22.38 -7.28 0.45
N LEU A 159 -23.35 -6.92 1.28
CA LEU A 159 -23.62 -5.52 1.60
C LEU A 159 -22.37 -4.82 2.15
N LEU A 160 -21.65 -5.47 3.07
CA LEU A 160 -20.39 -4.95 3.61
C LEU A 160 -19.29 -4.88 2.54
N THR A 161 -19.20 -5.85 1.63
CA THR A 161 -18.25 -5.79 0.52
C THR A 161 -18.57 -4.62 -0.42
N PHE A 162 -19.84 -4.37 -0.72
CA PHE A 162 -20.27 -3.20 -1.48
C PHE A 162 -19.90 -1.90 -0.77
N LEU A 163 -20.18 -1.77 0.53
CA LEU A 163 -19.79 -0.57 1.28
C LEU A 163 -18.27 -0.36 1.31
N LEU A 164 -17.49 -1.44 1.49
CA LEU A 164 -16.03 -1.36 1.45
C LEU A 164 -15.50 -1.05 0.04
N SER A 165 -16.19 -1.48 -1.01
CA SER A 165 -15.84 -1.14 -2.39
C SER A 165 -15.98 0.34 -2.71
N LEU A 166 -16.85 1.04 -1.99
CA LEU A 166 -17.07 2.49 -2.06
C LEU A 166 -16.22 3.26 -1.04
N PHE A 167 -15.41 2.55 -0.23
CA PHE A 167 -14.53 3.20 0.72
C PHE A 167 -13.53 4.07 -0.03
N LYS A 168 -13.60 5.39 0.18
CA LYS A 168 -12.84 6.39 -0.58
C LYS A 168 -11.36 6.04 -0.76
N PRO A 169 -10.60 5.64 0.28
CA PRO A 169 -9.19 5.26 0.10
C PRO A 169 -8.97 4.08 -0.86
N LEU A 170 -9.94 3.16 -0.97
CA LEU A 170 -9.86 2.00 -1.86
C LEU A 170 -10.10 2.41 -3.31
N LEU A 171 -11.09 3.29 -3.53
CA LEU A 171 -11.34 3.86 -4.85
C LEU A 171 -10.17 4.73 -5.32
N GLU A 172 -9.64 5.58 -4.44
CA GLU A 172 -8.49 6.44 -4.78
C GLU A 172 -7.25 5.60 -5.09
N SER A 173 -6.83 4.69 -4.22
CA SER A 173 -5.67 3.82 -4.50
C SER A 173 -5.80 3.07 -5.82
N SER A 174 -7.01 2.65 -6.19
CA SER A 174 -7.26 1.86 -7.40
C SER A 174 -7.30 2.68 -8.69
N ARG A 175 -7.46 4.00 -8.59
CA ARG A 175 -7.40 4.94 -9.72
C ARG A 175 -5.99 5.46 -9.99
N HIS A 176 -5.09 5.39 -9.02
CA HIS A 176 -3.71 5.85 -9.15
C HIS A 176 -2.80 4.77 -9.72
N ALA A 177 -1.76 5.19 -10.45
CA ALA A 177 -0.62 4.34 -10.79
C ALA A 177 0.32 4.28 -9.58
N SER A 178 0.03 3.36 -8.65
CA SER A 178 0.80 3.22 -7.42
C SER A 178 0.82 1.76 -6.90
N PRO A 179 1.77 1.41 -6.03
CA PRO A 179 1.87 0.08 -5.43
C PRO A 179 0.84 -0.16 -4.30
N ASP A 180 0.00 0.83 -3.97
CA ASP A 180 -0.86 0.82 -2.78
C ASP A 180 -1.85 -0.34 -2.80
N SER A 181 -2.64 -0.48 -3.88
CA SER A 181 -3.63 -1.55 -3.98
C SER A 181 -2.99 -2.94 -4.01
N LEU A 182 -1.83 -3.12 -4.67
CA LEU A 182 -1.13 -4.41 -4.70
C LEU A 182 -0.61 -4.80 -3.32
N SER A 183 0.05 -3.88 -2.62
CA SER A 183 0.55 -4.14 -1.26
C SER A 183 -0.59 -4.40 -0.27
N CYS A 184 -1.72 -3.70 -0.41
CA CYS A 184 -2.93 -3.98 0.37
C CYS A 184 -3.44 -5.40 0.14
N LEU A 185 -3.53 -5.86 -1.12
CA LEU A 185 -3.92 -7.23 -1.45
C LEU A 185 -2.98 -8.25 -0.80
N LEU A 186 -1.66 -8.07 -0.94
CA LEU A 186 -0.64 -8.98 -0.40
C LEU A 186 -0.70 -9.03 1.14
N LEU A 187 -0.88 -7.88 1.78
CA LEU A 187 -1.08 -7.77 3.21
C LEU A 187 -2.32 -8.55 3.67
N LEU A 188 -3.47 -8.37 3.00
CA LEU A 188 -4.70 -9.09 3.34
C LEU A 188 -4.57 -10.61 3.12
N LEU A 189 -3.91 -11.03 2.05
CA LEU A 189 -3.63 -12.45 1.77
C LEU A 189 -2.73 -13.07 2.85
N SER A 190 -1.68 -12.36 3.27
CA SER A 190 -0.81 -12.77 4.38
C SER A 190 -1.62 -13.05 5.65
N PHE A 191 -2.48 -12.09 6.05
CA PHE A 191 -3.34 -12.25 7.23
C PHE A 191 -4.35 -13.39 7.09
N TYR A 192 -4.96 -13.52 5.92
CA TYR A 192 -5.90 -14.60 5.67
C TYR A 192 -5.27 -15.97 5.84
N VAL A 193 -4.13 -16.18 5.18
CA VAL A 193 -3.45 -17.46 5.20
C VAL A 193 -2.97 -17.78 6.62
N PHE A 194 -2.50 -16.77 7.34
CA PHE A 194 -2.10 -16.89 8.74
C PHE A 194 -3.28 -17.26 9.66
N VAL A 195 -4.34 -16.45 9.69
CA VAL A 195 -5.44 -16.58 10.65
C VAL A 195 -6.39 -17.72 10.28
N ILE A 196 -6.75 -17.82 9.00
CA ILE A 196 -7.84 -18.67 8.51
C ILE A 196 -7.35 -20.02 8.00
N LYS A 197 -6.22 -20.04 7.26
CA LYS A 197 -5.63 -21.29 6.74
C LYS A 197 -4.61 -21.91 7.71
N ARG A 198 -4.18 -21.16 8.73
CA ARG A 198 -3.18 -21.59 9.73
C ARG A 198 -1.88 -22.08 9.10
N ASN A 199 -1.49 -21.48 7.97
CA ASN A 199 -0.25 -21.82 7.29
C ASN A 199 0.74 -20.64 7.40
N PHE A 200 1.68 -20.76 8.32
CA PHE A 200 2.61 -19.67 8.64
C PHE A 200 3.61 -19.38 7.52
N LEU A 201 4.11 -20.43 6.83
CA LEU A 201 5.10 -20.27 5.76
C LEU A 201 4.50 -19.59 4.52
N ILE A 202 3.31 -19.99 4.09
CA ILE A 202 2.64 -19.34 2.94
C ILE A 202 2.27 -17.90 3.29
N ALA A 203 1.82 -17.62 4.52
CA ALA A 203 1.59 -16.25 4.97
C ALA A 203 2.86 -15.40 4.87
N THR A 204 4.01 -15.99 5.23
CA THR A 204 5.32 -15.34 5.13
C THR A 204 5.71 -15.01 3.69
N ILE A 205 5.38 -15.87 2.71
CA ILE A 205 5.61 -15.56 1.29
C ILE A 205 4.85 -14.29 0.89
N PHE A 206 3.57 -14.18 1.25
CA PHE A 206 2.79 -12.96 0.98
C PHE A 206 3.31 -11.74 1.75
N ALA A 207 3.76 -11.92 2.99
CA ALA A 207 4.39 -10.85 3.77
C ALA A 207 5.69 -10.34 3.12
N MET A 208 6.51 -11.25 2.60
CA MET A 208 7.73 -10.93 1.86
C MET A 208 7.39 -10.12 0.61
N LEU A 209 6.46 -10.60 -0.22
CA LEU A 209 6.05 -9.89 -1.43
C LEU A 209 5.47 -8.51 -1.10
N CYS A 210 4.74 -8.39 0.01
CA CYS A 210 4.22 -7.13 0.51
C CYS A 210 5.35 -6.13 0.82
N ILE A 211 6.43 -6.57 1.46
CA ILE A 211 7.62 -5.73 1.75
C ILE A 211 8.34 -5.34 0.45
N LEU A 212 8.49 -6.26 -0.49
CA LEU A 212 9.07 -5.97 -1.81
C LEU A 212 8.20 -5.04 -2.68
N THR A 213 6.92 -4.86 -2.34
CA THR A 213 6.00 -3.93 -3.00
C THR A 213 6.02 -2.56 -2.32
N ARG A 214 5.98 -2.54 -1.00
CA ARG A 214 6.04 -1.34 -0.15
C ARG A 214 6.91 -1.63 1.08
N PRO A 215 8.18 -1.15 1.10
CA PRO A 215 9.14 -1.48 2.14
C PRO A 215 8.73 -1.07 3.56
N GLU A 216 7.90 -0.03 3.69
CA GLU A 216 7.43 0.44 5.00
C GLU A 216 6.63 -0.62 5.79
N TYR A 217 6.04 -1.62 5.11
CA TYR A 217 5.37 -2.73 5.79
C TYR A 217 6.34 -3.60 6.60
N PHE A 218 7.65 -3.48 6.39
CA PHE A 218 8.65 -4.11 7.25
C PHE A 218 8.48 -3.69 8.72
N ILE A 219 8.13 -2.41 8.97
CA ILE A 219 7.85 -1.90 10.32
C ILE A 219 6.69 -2.67 10.96
N PHE A 220 5.59 -2.78 10.22
CA PHE A 220 4.41 -3.50 10.67
C PHE A 220 4.68 -4.99 10.90
N TYR A 221 5.34 -5.66 9.96
CA TYR A 221 5.67 -7.08 10.12
C TYR A 221 6.66 -7.32 11.27
N SER A 222 7.57 -6.38 11.56
CA SER A 222 8.46 -6.47 12.72
C SER A 222 7.67 -6.53 14.03
N PHE A 223 6.71 -5.62 14.23
CA PHE A 223 5.83 -5.67 15.41
C PHE A 223 4.92 -6.89 15.42
N PHE A 224 4.42 -7.30 14.26
CA PHE A 224 3.61 -8.51 14.15
C PHE A 224 4.41 -9.78 14.50
N TYR A 225 5.69 -9.85 14.14
CA TYR A 225 6.56 -10.96 14.53
C TYR A 225 6.91 -10.94 16.01
N ILE A 226 7.04 -9.76 16.63
CA ILE A 226 7.15 -9.65 18.09
C ILE A 226 5.89 -10.23 18.75
N LEU A 227 4.69 -9.90 18.26
CA LEU A 227 3.44 -10.50 18.75
C LEU A 227 3.45 -12.03 18.63
N ILE A 228 3.80 -12.53 17.45
CA ILE A 228 3.89 -13.97 17.18
C ILE A 228 4.90 -14.62 18.13
N PHE A 229 6.05 -14.01 18.35
CA PHE A 229 7.08 -14.54 19.25
C PHE A 229 6.58 -14.68 20.69
N ILE A 230 5.90 -13.64 21.20
CA ILE A 230 5.29 -13.63 22.54
C ILE A 230 4.21 -14.72 22.64
N LYS A 231 3.42 -14.89 21.58
CA LYS A 231 2.24 -15.77 21.54
C LYS A 231 2.47 -17.10 20.82
N ARG A 232 3.73 -17.47 20.53
CA ARG A 232 4.06 -18.60 19.65
C ARG A 232 3.50 -19.94 20.14
N LYS A 233 3.50 -20.15 21.46
CA LYS A 233 2.99 -21.38 22.09
C LYS A 233 1.48 -21.50 21.91
N GLU A 234 0.74 -20.41 22.12
CA GLU A 234 -0.70 -20.33 21.91
C GLU A 234 -1.07 -20.51 20.42
N LEU A 235 -0.22 -19.99 19.53
CA LEU A 235 -0.39 -20.06 18.07
C LEU A 235 0.10 -21.38 17.45
N GLN A 236 0.72 -22.27 18.23
CA GLN A 236 1.27 -23.57 17.79
C GLN A 236 2.31 -23.45 16.66
N ILE A 237 3.08 -22.37 16.62
CA ILE A 237 4.11 -22.13 15.59
C ILE A 237 5.43 -22.76 16.02
N LYS A 238 6.04 -23.55 15.13
CA LYS A 238 7.33 -24.21 15.39
C LYS A 238 8.47 -23.20 15.36
N ASN A 239 9.48 -23.40 16.21
CA ASN A 239 10.65 -22.50 16.28
C ASN A 239 11.38 -22.38 14.93
N PHE A 240 11.52 -23.48 14.19
CA PHE A 240 12.14 -23.48 12.87
C PHE A 240 11.35 -22.63 11.87
N GLU A 241 10.02 -22.81 11.81
CA GLU A 241 9.15 -22.04 10.93
C GLU A 241 9.22 -20.54 11.26
N PHE A 242 9.22 -20.18 12.55
CA PHE A 242 9.41 -18.80 13.02
C PHE A 242 10.76 -18.22 12.59
N GLY A 243 11.86 -18.92 12.88
CA GLY A 243 13.21 -18.46 12.57
C GLY A 243 13.43 -18.30 11.06
N PHE A 244 13.05 -19.31 10.27
CA PHE A 244 13.10 -19.25 8.81
C PHE A 244 12.33 -18.04 8.28
N SER A 245 11.10 -17.85 8.76
CA SER A 245 10.24 -16.79 8.26
C SER A 245 10.75 -15.39 8.61
N PHE A 246 11.32 -15.23 9.81
CA PHE A 246 11.95 -13.98 10.23
C PHE A 246 13.15 -13.64 9.35
N VAL A 247 14.07 -14.59 9.13
CA VAL A 247 15.23 -14.41 8.25
C VAL A 247 14.76 -14.08 6.83
N TYR A 248 13.70 -14.73 6.34
CA TYR A 248 13.18 -14.49 5.01
C TYR A 248 12.63 -13.06 4.82
N LEU A 249 11.89 -12.53 5.79
CA LEU A 249 11.42 -11.14 5.74
C LEU A 249 12.56 -10.13 5.87
N PHE A 250 13.55 -10.44 6.72
CA PHE A 250 14.73 -9.60 6.86
C PHE A 250 15.51 -9.52 5.54
N LEU A 251 15.79 -10.66 4.90
CA LEU A 251 16.46 -10.72 3.60
C LEU A 251 15.69 -9.95 2.53
N ALA A 252 14.36 -10.04 2.51
CA ALA A 252 13.55 -9.27 1.58
C ALA A 252 13.72 -7.76 1.76
N PHE A 253 13.76 -7.28 3.00
CA PHE A 253 14.06 -5.88 3.29
C PHE A 253 15.51 -5.52 2.93
N SER A 254 16.47 -6.41 3.17
CA SER A 254 17.87 -6.21 2.75
C SER A 254 18.01 -6.07 1.23
N VAL A 255 17.25 -6.84 0.44
CA VAL A 255 17.22 -6.70 -1.02
C VAL A 255 16.73 -5.31 -1.43
N VAL A 256 15.67 -4.80 -0.78
CA VAL A 256 15.22 -3.42 -1.01
C VAL A 256 16.34 -2.42 -0.71
N GLN A 257 17.03 -2.57 0.43
CA GLN A 257 18.12 -1.67 0.81
C GLN A 257 19.31 -1.75 -0.15
N TYR A 258 19.60 -2.91 -0.74
CA TYR A 258 20.65 -3.07 -1.74
C TYR A 258 20.37 -2.24 -3.01
N PHE A 259 19.11 -2.15 -3.44
CA PHE A 259 18.72 -1.30 -4.57
C PHE A 259 18.58 0.18 -4.19
N ASN A 260 18.49 0.50 -2.90
CA ASN A 260 18.30 1.87 -2.44
C ASN A 260 19.62 2.65 -2.50
N GLN A 261 19.72 3.56 -3.46
CA GLN A 261 20.87 4.47 -3.59
C GLN A 261 20.66 5.79 -2.83
N ILE A 262 19.44 6.04 -2.33
CA ILE A 262 19.05 7.34 -1.78
C ILE A 262 18.92 7.24 -0.26
N SER A 263 19.58 8.15 0.43
CA SER A 263 19.52 8.22 1.89
C SER A 263 18.12 8.60 2.38
N TRP A 264 17.73 8.13 3.57
CA TRP A 264 16.46 8.51 4.18
C TRP A 264 16.31 10.03 4.34
N SER A 265 17.38 10.74 4.69
CA SER A 265 17.36 12.19 4.84
C SER A 265 17.06 12.92 3.53
N THR A 266 17.62 12.45 2.42
CA THR A 266 17.33 12.98 1.08
C THR A 266 15.87 12.74 0.71
N LEU A 267 15.35 11.52 0.95
CA LEU A 267 13.94 11.20 0.72
C LEU A 267 13.00 12.08 1.52
N PHE A 268 13.32 12.29 2.81
CA PHE A 268 12.55 13.15 3.69
C PHE A 268 12.50 14.59 3.16
N MET A 269 13.66 15.15 2.81
CA MET A 269 13.74 16.52 2.31
C MET A 269 12.98 16.68 1.00
N ASN A 270 13.19 15.75 0.06
CA ASN A 270 12.57 15.77 -1.26
C ASN A 270 11.03 15.83 -1.17
N GLN A 271 10.45 15.13 -0.19
CA GLN A 271 9.01 15.05 -0.04
C GLN A 271 8.38 16.16 0.82
N PHE A 272 9.11 16.68 1.82
CA PHE A 272 8.50 17.45 2.91
C PHE A 272 9.09 18.85 3.12
N THR A 273 10.28 19.15 2.61
CA THR A 273 10.90 20.45 2.83
C THR A 273 11.25 21.14 1.51
N LYS A 274 12.02 20.48 0.66
CA LYS A 274 12.51 21.03 -0.61
C LYS A 274 12.76 19.88 -1.58
N VAL A 275 12.12 19.95 -2.74
CA VAL A 275 12.38 19.03 -3.84
C VAL A 275 13.81 19.20 -4.37
N GLN A 276 14.45 18.07 -4.66
CA GLN A 276 15.84 17.98 -5.08
C GLN A 276 15.90 17.41 -6.50
N LEU A 277 16.42 18.20 -7.44
CA LEU A 277 16.55 17.78 -8.84
C LEU A 277 17.60 16.67 -9.04
N TYR A 278 18.59 16.60 -8.15
CA TYR A 278 19.72 15.67 -8.23
C TYR A 278 19.95 14.97 -6.88
N PRO A 279 19.00 14.12 -6.42
CA PRO A 279 19.05 13.49 -5.10
C PRO A 279 20.23 12.53 -4.89
N ILE A 280 20.92 12.10 -5.97
CA ILE A 280 22.05 11.18 -5.91
C ILE A 280 23.35 11.93 -6.13
N SER A 281 23.45 12.70 -7.22
CA SER A 281 24.72 13.33 -7.59
C SER A 281 25.02 14.59 -6.77
N ASN A 282 24.00 15.30 -6.28
CA ASN A 282 24.17 16.52 -5.49
C ASN A 282 23.07 16.70 -4.43
N PRO A 283 23.01 15.82 -3.39
CA PRO A 283 22.01 15.91 -2.35
C PRO A 283 22.23 17.14 -1.46
N ASP A 284 21.14 17.82 -1.11
CA ASP A 284 21.16 18.90 -0.14
C ASP A 284 21.50 18.39 1.28
N SER A 285 22.10 19.24 2.10
CA SER A 285 22.44 18.91 3.49
C SER A 285 21.20 18.82 4.38
N PHE A 286 21.10 17.73 5.15
CA PHE A 286 19.99 17.51 6.07
C PHE A 286 20.14 18.31 7.38
N ASN A 287 19.05 18.95 7.79
CA ASN A 287 18.94 19.65 9.06
C ASN A 287 17.90 18.97 9.97
N PHE A 288 18.35 18.49 11.12
CA PHE A 288 17.49 17.80 12.08
C PHE A 288 16.44 18.72 12.72
N GLN A 289 16.71 20.02 12.81
CA GLN A 289 15.75 20.99 13.35
C GLN A 289 14.53 21.12 12.42
N ASP A 290 14.75 21.11 11.10
CA ASP A 290 13.68 21.17 10.11
C ASP A 290 12.80 19.92 10.18
N TYR A 291 13.41 18.75 10.40
CA TYR A 291 12.69 17.51 10.69
C TYR A 291 11.79 17.64 11.93
N LEU A 292 12.32 18.05 13.08
CA LEU A 292 11.52 18.17 14.31
C LEU A 292 10.38 19.19 14.16
N ASN A 293 10.65 20.31 13.51
CA ASN A 293 9.66 21.35 13.24
C ASN A 293 8.54 20.82 12.34
N PHE A 294 8.88 20.06 11.30
CA PHE A 294 7.91 19.46 10.40
C PHE A 294 7.04 18.41 11.10
N ILE A 295 7.63 17.49 11.86
CA ILE A 295 6.87 16.50 12.64
C ILE A 295 5.88 17.18 13.59
N LYS A 296 6.36 18.20 14.32
CA LYS A 296 5.52 18.94 15.28
C LYS A 296 4.36 19.66 14.61
N SER A 297 4.58 20.23 13.42
CA SER A 297 3.53 20.96 12.69
C SER A 297 2.49 20.05 12.04
N LYS A 298 2.88 18.84 11.63
CA LYS A 298 2.00 17.92 10.89
C LYS A 298 1.33 16.83 11.72
N ILE A 299 1.86 16.45 12.88
CA ILE A 299 1.36 15.29 13.64
C ILE A 299 -0.14 15.34 13.94
N LEU A 300 -0.66 16.45 14.47
CA LEU A 300 -2.09 16.54 14.77
C LEU A 300 -2.95 16.58 13.50
N PHE A 301 -2.46 17.27 12.47
CA PHE A 301 -3.18 17.43 11.20
C PHE A 301 -3.32 16.09 10.46
N GLU A 302 -2.21 15.36 10.29
CA GLU A 302 -2.17 14.08 9.58
C GLU A 302 -2.99 12.99 10.29
N PHE A 303 -2.99 12.96 11.62
CA PHE A 303 -3.84 12.02 12.36
C PHE A 303 -5.32 12.38 12.28
N ASN A 304 -5.69 13.67 12.33
CA ASN A 304 -7.08 14.10 12.20
C ASN A 304 -7.64 13.94 10.78
N SER A 305 -6.81 14.08 9.74
CA SER A 305 -7.23 13.88 8.35
C SER A 305 -7.34 12.39 7.97
N SER A 306 -6.81 11.50 8.82
CA SER A 306 -6.84 10.05 8.65
C SER A 306 -8.06 9.38 9.30
N TYR A 307 -8.33 8.13 8.95
CA TYR A 307 -9.38 7.33 9.60
C TYR A 307 -8.96 6.71 10.95
N PHE A 308 -7.71 6.88 11.39
CA PHE A 308 -7.19 6.18 12.56
C PHE A 308 -7.84 6.58 13.87
N LEU A 309 -8.21 7.86 14.05
CA LEU A 309 -8.90 8.31 15.27
C LEU A 309 -10.29 7.67 15.36
N LEU A 310 -11.04 7.69 14.26
CA LEU A 310 -12.36 7.06 14.17
C LEU A 310 -12.28 5.54 14.44
N LEU A 311 -11.32 4.86 13.82
CA LEU A 311 -11.10 3.43 14.04
C LEU A 311 -10.69 3.13 15.50
N LEU A 312 -9.95 4.02 16.16
CA LEU A 312 -9.57 3.87 17.56
C LEU A 312 -10.78 3.90 18.48
N ILE A 313 -11.73 4.80 18.22
CA ILE A 313 -13.01 4.85 18.95
C ILE A 313 -13.76 3.52 18.81
N PHE A 314 -13.88 2.98 17.59
CA PHE A 314 -14.52 1.68 17.37
C PHE A 314 -13.80 0.53 18.06
N ILE A 315 -12.46 0.53 18.04
CA ILE A 315 -11.64 -0.44 18.77
C ILE A 315 -11.98 -0.39 20.27
N ILE A 316 -11.94 0.79 20.89
CA ILE A 316 -12.20 0.98 22.32
C ILE A 316 -13.61 0.50 22.68
N VAL A 317 -14.63 0.90 21.92
CA VAL A 317 -16.04 0.53 22.18
C VAL A 317 -16.25 -0.99 22.07
N ILE A 318 -15.74 -1.62 21.02
CA ILE A 318 -15.92 -3.07 20.81
C ILE A 318 -15.19 -3.86 21.89
N ILE A 319 -13.96 -3.44 22.21
CA ILE A 319 -13.15 -4.05 23.26
C ILE A 319 -13.84 -3.90 24.63
N TYR A 320 -14.37 -2.72 24.96
CA TYR A 320 -15.10 -2.49 26.20
C TYR A 320 -16.32 -3.40 26.32
N LYS A 321 -17.13 -3.49 25.26
CA LYS A 321 -18.34 -4.34 25.24
C LYS A 321 -18.01 -5.83 25.38
N LYS A 322 -16.88 -6.27 24.83
CA LYS A 322 -16.42 -7.67 24.86
C LYS A 322 -15.42 -7.95 26.00
N PHE A 323 -15.16 -6.97 26.87
CA PHE A 323 -14.10 -7.02 27.89
C PHE A 323 -14.11 -8.30 28.75
N PRO A 324 -15.26 -8.82 29.24
CA PRO A 324 -15.27 -10.04 30.04
C PRO A 324 -14.75 -11.28 29.28
N SER A 325 -14.99 -11.34 27.96
CA SER A 325 -14.52 -12.44 27.11
C SER A 325 -13.07 -12.25 26.65
N ILE A 326 -12.63 -11.00 26.42
CA ILE A 326 -11.28 -10.69 25.94
C ILE A 326 -10.27 -10.69 27.10
N LYS A 327 -10.68 -10.45 28.36
CA LYS A 327 -9.76 -10.51 29.52
C LYS A 327 -9.01 -11.85 29.63
N LYS A 328 -9.55 -12.93 29.08
CA LYS A 328 -8.89 -14.25 28.99
C LYS A 328 -7.87 -14.37 27.84
N ASN A 329 -7.94 -13.53 26.80
CA ASN A 329 -7.07 -13.56 25.63
C ASN A 329 -6.54 -12.15 25.29
N SER A 330 -5.25 -11.91 25.55
CA SER A 330 -4.61 -10.60 25.30
C SER A 330 -4.30 -10.30 23.83
N ILE A 331 -4.44 -11.28 22.92
CA ILE A 331 -4.05 -11.15 21.50
C ILE A 331 -4.71 -9.93 20.81
N PRO A 332 -6.02 -9.66 20.93
CA PRO A 332 -6.64 -8.52 20.24
C PRO A 332 -6.09 -7.16 20.67
N TYR A 333 -5.82 -6.97 21.96
CA TYR A 333 -5.23 -5.74 22.49
C TYR A 333 -3.83 -5.51 21.94
N LEU A 334 -2.99 -6.56 22.01
CA LEU A 334 -1.63 -6.49 21.50
C LEU A 334 -1.61 -6.31 19.98
N PHE A 335 -2.53 -6.97 19.27
CA PHE A 335 -2.66 -6.83 17.82
C PHE A 335 -2.93 -5.38 17.45
N PHE A 336 -4.03 -4.78 17.91
CA PHE A 336 -4.33 -3.38 17.59
C PHE A 336 -3.29 -2.41 18.14
N GLY A 337 -2.75 -2.65 19.34
CA GLY A 337 -1.67 -1.85 19.90
C GLY A 337 -0.43 -1.82 18.99
N PHE A 338 -0.02 -2.98 18.47
CA PHE A 338 1.08 -3.09 17.53
C PHE A 338 0.77 -2.46 16.16
N ILE A 339 -0.48 -2.51 15.69
CA ILE A 339 -0.88 -1.77 14.49
C ILE A 339 -0.65 -0.27 14.71
N TYR A 340 -1.19 0.32 15.78
CA TYR A 340 -1.03 1.75 16.06
C TYR A 340 0.42 2.15 16.32
N LEU A 341 1.19 1.31 17.01
CA LEU A 341 2.62 1.55 17.21
C LEU A 341 3.38 1.53 15.87
N SER A 342 3.04 0.61 14.97
CA SER A 342 3.64 0.57 13.63
C SER A 342 3.30 1.80 12.78
N ILE A 343 2.05 2.27 12.85
CA ILE A 343 1.60 3.49 12.16
C ILE A 343 2.33 4.71 12.71
N PHE A 344 2.46 4.80 14.04
CA PHE A 344 3.17 5.89 14.69
C PHE A 344 4.66 5.89 14.35
N LEU A 345 5.33 4.74 14.38
CA LEU A 345 6.74 4.65 13.99
C LEU A 345 6.93 4.95 12.50
N ARG A 346 6.04 4.47 11.63
CA ARG A 346 6.02 4.83 10.21
C ARG A 346 5.86 6.33 10.03
N PHE A 347 4.98 6.99 10.79
CA PHE A 347 4.80 8.44 10.74
C PHE A 347 6.09 9.19 11.06
N LEU A 348 6.81 8.78 12.11
CA LEU A 348 8.07 9.41 12.49
C LEU A 348 9.12 9.28 11.38
N ILE A 349 9.15 8.15 10.67
CA ILE A 349 10.09 7.93 9.55
C ILE A 349 9.63 8.67 8.28
N PHE A 350 8.33 8.69 8.01
CA PHE A 350 7.74 9.28 6.81
C PHE A 350 6.41 9.97 7.18
N PRO A 351 6.43 11.28 7.51
CA PRO A 351 5.31 12.00 8.13
C PRO A 351 4.19 12.38 7.18
N THR A 352 3.60 11.36 6.55
CA THR A 352 2.38 11.50 5.80
C THR A 352 1.47 10.29 6.00
N MET A 353 0.19 10.60 6.18
CA MET A 353 -0.91 9.67 6.36
C MET A 353 -1.87 9.72 5.19
N VAL A 354 -1.36 9.91 3.96
CA VAL A 354 -2.21 9.86 2.76
C VAL A 354 -3.05 8.59 2.78
N ASN A 355 -4.37 8.78 2.80
CA ASN A 355 -5.32 7.71 3.07
C ASN A 355 -5.17 6.50 2.13
N ARG A 356 -4.82 6.73 0.85
CA ARG A 356 -4.58 5.66 -0.13
C ARG A 356 -3.43 4.71 0.27
N MET A 357 -2.37 5.24 0.88
CA MET A 357 -1.22 4.45 1.34
C MET A 357 -1.56 3.69 2.63
N MET A 358 -2.51 4.19 3.42
CA MET A 358 -2.91 3.62 4.71
C MET A 358 -3.95 2.50 4.59
N ILE A 359 -4.45 2.25 3.37
CA ILE A 359 -5.61 1.37 3.19
C ILE A 359 -5.43 -0.04 3.73
N GLY A 360 -4.23 -0.62 3.61
CA GLY A 360 -3.93 -1.92 4.18
C GLY A 360 -4.18 -1.97 5.69
N TYR A 361 -3.76 -0.93 6.42
CA TYR A 361 -4.01 -0.80 7.85
C TYR A 361 -5.50 -0.64 8.15
N TYR A 362 -6.20 0.23 7.40
CA TYR A 362 -7.64 0.43 7.59
C TYR A 362 -8.43 -0.86 7.40
N LEU A 363 -8.18 -1.60 6.32
CA LEU A 363 -8.90 -2.84 6.04
C LEU A 363 -8.55 -3.93 7.05
N ILE A 364 -7.29 -4.07 7.48
CA ILE A 364 -6.95 -4.99 8.57
C ILE A 364 -7.72 -4.66 9.85
N ILE A 365 -7.76 -3.37 10.24
CA ILE A 365 -8.45 -2.97 11.46
C ILE A 365 -9.95 -3.27 11.34
N ILE A 366 -10.59 -2.84 10.24
CA ILE A 366 -12.03 -3.03 10.01
C ILE A 366 -12.38 -4.52 10.01
N LEU A 367 -11.66 -5.34 9.25
CA LEU A 367 -11.89 -6.78 9.15
C LEU A 367 -11.59 -7.49 10.49
N GLY A 368 -10.57 -7.05 11.22
CA GLY A 368 -10.23 -7.53 12.55
C GLY A 368 -11.34 -7.24 13.57
N LEU A 369 -11.93 -6.04 13.55
CA LEU A 369 -13.06 -5.68 14.40
C LEU A 369 -14.30 -6.50 14.08
N ILE A 370 -14.62 -6.70 12.80
CA ILE A 370 -15.74 -7.55 12.37
C ILE A 370 -15.51 -8.99 12.83
N TYR A 371 -14.29 -9.51 12.70
CA TYR A 371 -13.92 -10.86 13.17
C TYR A 371 -14.11 -11.00 14.68
N ILE A 372 -13.61 -10.06 15.47
CA ILE A 372 -13.76 -10.05 16.93
C ILE A 372 -15.23 -10.04 17.33
N GLN A 373 -16.03 -9.16 16.70
CA GLN A 373 -17.43 -8.99 17.04
C GLN A 373 -18.26 -10.24 16.74
N SER A 374 -17.99 -10.89 15.61
CA SER A 374 -18.68 -12.11 15.14
C SER A 374 -18.17 -13.39 15.81
N SER A 375 -16.95 -13.41 16.33
CA SER A 375 -16.42 -14.58 17.04
C SER A 375 -17.21 -14.82 18.34
N LYS A 376 -17.74 -16.05 18.48
CA LYS A 376 -18.43 -16.52 19.71
C LYS A 376 -17.47 -17.07 20.76
N ARG A 377 -16.25 -17.43 20.36
CA ARG A 377 -15.16 -17.93 21.21
C ARG A 377 -13.84 -17.35 20.68
N PHE A 378 -13.13 -16.61 21.53
CA PHE A 378 -11.71 -16.38 21.32
C PHE A 378 -11.00 -17.71 21.62
N ILE A 379 -10.46 -18.36 20.58
CA ILE A 379 -9.55 -19.50 20.73
C ILE A 379 -8.17 -18.94 21.01
#